data_AF-A0A2U2BGD8-F1
#
_entry.id   AF-A0A2U2BGD8-F1
#
_cell.length_a   1.000
_cell.length_b   1.000
_cell.length_c   1.000
_cell.angle_alpha   90.00
_cell.angle_beta   90.00
_cell.angle_gamma   90.00
#
_symmetry.space_group_name_H-M   'P 1'
#
loop_
_entity.id
_entity.type
_entity.pdbx_description
1 polymer ?
#
loop_
_entity_poly.entity_id
_entity_poly.type
_entity_poly.pdbx_seq_one_letter_code
_entity_poly.pdbx_strand_id
1 'polypeptide(L)'
;MATPDKVSFSGQHRSLEDVALYYLDARAAFIDFFAGSSPELQLRYAGAKLDVVRDIALKELDLTSCLSVLTTVEAAVRIDYLSRVYARKKDQLSLAMREIYKGRENAAKLEDDLLRAWRDSGVVGRNLIGELIGAFKYRHWLAHGRYWSPKFGRIYDYVTVYGLAEEFLEAMEQY
;
A
#
# COMPACT_ATOMS: atom_id res chain seq x y z
N MET A 1 4.72 7.22 34.49
CA MET A 1 4.85 6.51 33.21
C MET A 1 5.91 7.24 32.40
N ALA A 2 6.94 6.55 31.93
CA ALA A 2 7.89 7.13 31.00
C ALA A 2 7.14 7.61 29.75
N THR A 3 7.47 8.79 29.23
CA THR A 3 6.97 9.21 27.92
C THR A 3 7.51 8.24 26.89
N PRO A 4 6.66 7.55 26.10
CA PRO A 4 7.15 6.65 25.08
C PRO A 4 8.01 7.38 24.06
N ASP A 5 9.08 6.72 23.64
CA ASP A 5 10.06 7.30 22.71
C ASP A 5 9.37 7.67 21.39
N LYS A 6 9.60 8.92 20.96
CA LYS A 6 9.09 9.41 19.69
C LYS A 6 9.80 8.69 18.55
N VAL A 7 9.02 8.20 17.58
CA VAL A 7 9.58 7.64 16.35
C VAL A 7 10.17 8.77 15.52
N SER A 8 11.40 8.58 15.07
CA SER A 8 12.02 9.44 14.04
C SER A 8 11.66 8.91 12.65
N PHE A 9 11.19 9.78 11.77
CA PHE A 9 10.87 9.40 10.39
C PHE A 9 12.13 9.45 9.51
N SER A 10 12.33 8.42 8.69
CA SER A 10 13.51 8.34 7.80
C SER A 10 13.49 9.35 6.65
N GLY A 11 12.32 9.89 6.32
CA GLY A 11 12.13 10.72 5.12
C GLY A 11 12.20 9.95 3.80
N GLN A 12 12.29 8.62 3.84
CA GLN A 12 12.39 7.74 2.65
C GLN A 12 11.07 7.07 2.27
N HIS A 13 9.93 7.55 2.78
CA HIS A 13 8.63 7.07 2.34
C HIS A 13 8.43 7.50 0.88
N ARG A 14 7.82 6.63 0.07
CA ARG A 14 7.55 6.90 -1.34
C ARG A 14 6.16 7.45 -1.53
N SER A 15 5.96 8.31 -2.51
CA SER A 15 4.63 8.77 -2.90
C SER A 15 3.93 7.73 -3.81
N LEU A 16 2.64 7.92 -4.12
CA LEU A 16 1.96 7.07 -5.10
C LEU A 16 2.48 7.33 -6.51
N GLU A 17 2.84 8.57 -6.83
CA GLU A 17 3.44 8.95 -8.11
C GLU A 17 4.75 8.20 -8.35
N ASP A 18 5.62 8.12 -7.33
CA ASP A 18 6.87 7.36 -7.42
C ASP A 18 6.62 5.89 -7.76
N VAL A 19 5.59 5.29 -7.14
CA VAL A 19 5.22 3.89 -7.38
C VAL A 19 4.64 3.72 -8.78
N ALA A 20 3.83 4.68 -9.26
CA ALA A 20 3.27 4.67 -10.61
C ALA A 20 4.34 4.78 -11.68
N LEU A 21 5.27 5.73 -11.53
CA LEU A 21 6.40 5.88 -12.46
C LEU A 21 7.21 4.59 -12.54
N TYR A 22 7.57 4.01 -11.39
CA TYR A 22 8.29 2.74 -11.37
C TYR A 22 7.51 1.60 -12.05
N TYR A 23 6.21 1.49 -11.81
CA TYR A 23 5.38 0.47 -12.44
C TYR A 23 5.36 0.63 -13.98
N LEU A 24 5.18 1.86 -14.47
CA LEU A 24 5.15 2.15 -15.91
C LEU A 24 6.50 1.85 -16.57
N ASP A 25 7.60 2.28 -15.95
CA ASP A 25 8.96 2.05 -16.44
C ASP A 25 9.29 0.56 -16.47
N ALA A 26 9.01 -0.16 -15.38
CA ALA A 26 9.23 -1.60 -15.30
C ALA A 26 8.39 -2.38 -16.31
N ARG A 27 7.13 -1.97 -16.50
CA ARG A 27 6.21 -2.58 -17.47
C ARG A 27 6.72 -2.39 -18.90
N ALA A 28 7.14 -1.18 -19.25
CA ALA A 28 7.72 -0.88 -20.56
C ALA A 28 9.01 -1.70 -20.78
N ALA A 29 9.90 -1.73 -19.79
CA ALA A 29 11.14 -2.50 -19.86
C ALA A 29 10.89 -4.01 -20.04
N PHE A 30 9.87 -4.59 -19.39
CA PHE A 30 9.49 -5.98 -19.62
C PHE A 30 8.96 -6.20 -21.04
N ILE A 31 8.08 -5.32 -21.54
CA ILE A 31 7.58 -5.43 -22.92
C ILE A 31 8.75 -5.41 -23.91
N ASP A 32 9.68 -4.47 -23.77
CA ASP A 32 10.83 -4.33 -24.66
C ASP A 32 11.78 -5.52 -24.56
N PHE A 33 12.07 -5.98 -23.34
CA PHE A 33 12.94 -7.13 -23.09
C PHE A 33 12.40 -8.40 -23.77
N PHE A 34 11.10 -8.67 -23.67
CA PHE A 34 10.48 -9.85 -24.27
C PHE A 34 10.20 -9.71 -25.78
N ALA A 35 10.18 -8.48 -26.32
CA ALA A 35 10.12 -8.23 -27.76
C ALA A 35 11.50 -8.32 -28.45
N GLY A 36 12.58 -8.24 -27.66
CA GLY A 36 13.95 -8.28 -28.15
C GLY A 36 14.44 -9.68 -28.53
N SER A 37 15.73 -9.74 -28.88
CA SER A 37 16.42 -10.98 -29.28
C SER A 37 17.77 -11.13 -28.58
N SER A 38 17.89 -10.64 -27.34
CA SER A 38 19.18 -10.68 -26.63
C SER A 38 19.62 -12.12 -26.34
N PRO A 39 20.93 -12.40 -26.31
CA PRO A 39 21.44 -13.72 -25.95
C PRO A 39 20.94 -14.18 -24.58
N GLU A 40 20.78 -13.28 -23.61
CA GLU A 40 20.28 -13.58 -22.28
C GLU A 40 18.82 -14.03 -22.31
N LEU A 41 17.98 -13.39 -23.12
CA LEU A 41 16.57 -13.78 -23.30
C LEU A 41 16.49 -15.18 -23.91
N GLN A 42 17.24 -15.42 -25.00
CA GLN A 42 17.26 -16.71 -25.69
C GLN A 42 17.77 -17.84 -24.80
N LEU A 43 18.84 -17.59 -24.04
CA LEU A 43 19.42 -18.58 -23.13
C LEU A 43 18.49 -18.88 -21.95
N ARG A 44 17.92 -17.85 -21.32
CA ARG A 44 17.10 -18.00 -20.12
C ARG A 44 15.77 -18.71 -20.39
N TYR A 45 15.18 -18.47 -21.55
CA TYR A 45 13.86 -18.97 -21.93
C TYR A 45 13.88 -19.91 -23.13
N ALA A 46 15.01 -20.59 -23.35
CA ALA A 46 15.17 -21.58 -24.41
C ALA A 46 14.04 -22.62 -24.35
N GLY A 47 13.31 -22.77 -25.46
CA GLY A 47 12.19 -23.71 -25.57
C GLY A 47 10.87 -23.27 -24.92
N ALA A 48 10.82 -22.10 -24.28
CA ALA A 48 9.58 -21.52 -23.77
C ALA A 48 8.86 -20.65 -24.80
N LYS A 49 7.56 -20.43 -24.60
CA LYS A 49 6.79 -19.44 -25.35
C LYS A 49 6.95 -18.06 -24.68
N LEU A 50 7.60 -17.12 -25.35
CA LEU A 50 8.00 -15.83 -24.76
C LEU A 50 6.81 -14.97 -24.33
N ASP A 51 5.69 -15.03 -25.02
CA ASP A 51 4.43 -14.36 -24.66
C ASP A 51 3.90 -14.86 -23.31
N VAL A 52 3.87 -16.17 -23.09
CA VAL A 52 3.42 -16.78 -21.82
C VAL A 52 4.32 -16.35 -20.66
N VAL A 53 5.64 -16.36 -20.86
CA VAL A 53 6.60 -15.96 -19.82
C VAL A 53 6.50 -14.47 -19.53
N ARG A 54 6.35 -13.63 -20.55
CA ARG A 54 6.10 -12.19 -20.41
C ARG A 54 4.87 -11.93 -19.57
N ASP A 55 3.76 -12.60 -19.87
CA ASP A 55 2.49 -12.38 -19.17
C ASP A 55 2.59 -12.82 -17.69
N ILE A 56 3.36 -13.86 -17.38
CA ILE A 56 3.70 -14.23 -15.99
C ILE A 56 4.52 -13.14 -15.30
N ALA A 57 5.54 -12.60 -15.97
CA ALA A 57 6.39 -11.53 -15.42
C ALA A 57 5.60 -10.24 -15.18
N LEU A 58 4.74 -9.85 -16.12
CA LEU A 58 3.85 -8.69 -15.98
C LEU A 58 2.84 -8.89 -14.85
N LYS A 59 2.29 -10.10 -14.69
CA LYS A 59 1.43 -10.40 -13.55
C LYS A 59 2.18 -10.28 -12.22
N GLU A 60 3.43 -10.73 -12.15
CA GLU A 60 4.24 -10.57 -10.94
C GLU A 60 4.54 -9.09 -10.65
N LEU A 61 4.77 -8.29 -11.69
CA LEU A 61 4.90 -6.84 -11.56
C LEU A 61 3.63 -6.21 -10.97
N ASP A 62 2.44 -6.57 -11.47
CA ASP A 62 1.17 -6.08 -10.92
C ASP A 62 1.05 -6.40 -9.42
N LEU A 63 1.37 -7.64 -9.03
CA LEU A 63 1.29 -8.10 -7.64
C LEU A 63 2.26 -7.35 -6.72
N THR A 64 3.51 -7.17 -7.17
CA THR A 64 4.55 -6.46 -6.39
C THR A 64 4.28 -4.96 -6.31
N SER A 65 3.74 -4.36 -7.38
CA SER A 65 3.29 -2.96 -7.36
C SER A 65 2.08 -2.74 -6.46
N CYS A 66 1.11 -3.67 -6.41
CA CYS A 66 0.03 -3.61 -5.42
C CYS A 66 0.56 -3.59 -3.97
N LEU A 67 1.56 -4.45 -3.67
CA LEU A 67 2.21 -4.44 -2.37
C LEU A 67 2.85 -3.07 -2.09
N SER A 68 3.58 -2.52 -3.07
CA SER A 68 4.22 -1.20 -2.95
C SER A 68 3.21 -0.09 -2.66
N VAL A 69 2.11 -0.03 -3.42
CA VAL A 69 1.02 0.94 -3.23
C VAL A 69 0.47 0.87 -1.80
N LEU A 70 0.13 -0.34 -1.33
CA LEU A 70 -0.47 -0.50 0.00
C LEU A 70 0.53 -0.22 1.13
N THR A 71 1.82 -0.48 0.94
CA THR A 71 2.85 -0.05 1.90
C THR A 71 3.03 1.47 1.94
N THR A 72 2.87 2.17 0.81
CA THR A 72 2.86 3.64 0.76
C THR A 72 1.68 4.20 1.55
N VAL A 73 0.47 3.64 1.37
CA VAL A 73 -0.71 4.06 2.14
C VAL A 73 -0.52 3.83 3.64
N GLU A 74 0.01 2.66 4.04
CA GLU A 74 0.31 2.39 5.45
C GLU A 74 1.31 3.40 6.03
N ALA A 75 2.38 3.71 5.29
CA ALA A 75 3.36 4.71 5.72
C ALA A 75 2.71 6.09 5.91
N ALA A 76 1.88 6.52 4.96
CA ALA A 76 1.15 7.79 5.05
C ALA A 76 0.25 7.86 6.31
N VAL A 77 -0.55 6.81 6.55
CA VAL A 77 -1.42 6.73 7.74
C VAL A 77 -0.61 6.73 9.03
N ARG A 78 0.53 6.04 9.07
CA ARG A 78 1.42 5.99 10.24
C ARG A 78 2.06 7.34 10.53
N ILE A 79 2.56 8.01 9.48
CA ILE A 79 3.17 9.33 9.60
C ILE A 79 2.14 10.34 10.07
N ASP A 80 0.93 10.34 9.49
CA ASP A 80 -0.16 11.21 9.92
C ASP A 80 -0.54 10.97 11.38
N TYR A 81 -0.76 9.71 11.77
CA TYR A 81 -1.09 9.32 13.14
C TYR A 81 -0.10 9.89 14.16
N LEU A 82 1.19 9.59 13.98
CA LEU A 82 2.23 10.00 14.93
C LEU A 82 2.44 11.52 14.89
N SER A 83 2.37 12.14 13.71
CA SER A 83 2.48 13.60 13.58
C SER A 83 1.35 14.32 14.32
N ARG A 84 0.10 13.87 14.18
CA ARG A 84 -1.07 14.43 14.89
C ARG A 84 -0.97 14.24 16.40
N VAL A 85 -0.52 13.08 16.85
CA VAL A 85 -0.31 12.78 18.28
C VAL A 85 0.78 13.70 18.86
N TYR A 86 1.93 13.80 18.20
CA TYR A 86 3.07 14.58 18.70
C TYR A 86 2.82 16.09 18.65
N ALA A 87 2.12 16.58 17.62
CA ALA A 87 1.70 17.98 17.52
C ALA A 87 0.51 18.34 18.43
N ARG A 88 -0.16 17.35 19.02
CA ARG A 88 -1.34 17.52 19.89
C ARG A 88 -2.44 18.38 19.25
N LYS A 89 -2.72 18.19 17.95
CA LYS A 89 -3.78 18.91 17.22
C LYS A 89 -5.15 18.73 17.89
N LYS A 90 -6.05 19.70 17.77
CA LYS A 90 -7.31 19.74 18.54
C LYS A 90 -8.53 19.16 17.82
N ASP A 91 -8.40 18.72 16.58
CA ASP A 91 -9.48 18.12 15.80
C ASP A 91 -9.90 16.74 16.34
N GLN A 92 -11.10 16.29 15.93
CA GLN A 92 -11.70 15.07 16.43
C GLN A 92 -10.86 13.82 16.12
N LEU A 93 -10.28 13.73 14.92
CA LEU A 93 -9.41 12.62 14.56
C LEU A 93 -8.16 12.59 15.45
N SER A 94 -7.52 13.73 15.65
CA SER A 94 -6.33 13.84 16.51
C SER A 94 -6.63 13.52 17.98
N LEU A 95 -7.83 13.83 18.47
CA LEU A 95 -8.28 13.41 19.80
C LEU A 95 -8.42 11.89 19.89
N ALA A 96 -9.07 11.26 18.91
CA ALA A 96 -9.22 9.80 18.85
C ALA A 96 -7.86 9.09 18.75
N MET A 97 -6.96 9.58 17.90
CA MET A 97 -5.60 9.06 17.73
C MET A 97 -4.77 9.18 19.01
N ARG A 98 -4.88 10.27 19.77
CA ARG A 98 -4.21 10.36 21.07
C ARG A 98 -4.72 9.33 22.07
N GLU A 99 -6.00 9.00 22.03
CA GLU A 99 -6.55 7.97 22.91
C GLU A 99 -6.04 6.59 22.54
N ILE A 100 -5.94 6.29 21.24
CA ILE A 100 -5.27 5.08 20.74
C ILE A 100 -3.81 5.04 21.24
N TYR A 101 -3.09 6.16 21.13
CA TYR A 101 -1.68 6.23 21.53
C TYR A 101 -1.45 5.97 23.01
N LYS A 102 -2.36 6.38 23.91
CA LYS A 102 -2.23 6.09 25.35
C LYS A 102 -2.22 4.60 25.67
N GLY A 103 -2.95 3.79 24.90
CA GLY A 103 -3.06 2.35 25.14
C GLY A 103 -2.12 1.50 24.27
N ARG A 104 -1.74 2.01 23.10
CA ARG A 104 -1.03 1.21 22.08
C ARG A 104 0.24 1.85 21.56
N GLU A 105 0.46 3.13 21.80
CA GLU A 105 1.64 3.87 21.35
C GLU A 105 1.91 3.64 19.85
N ASN A 106 3.11 3.16 19.52
CA ASN A 106 3.55 2.82 18.15
C ASN A 106 2.96 1.48 17.66
N ALA A 107 2.43 0.65 18.54
CA ALA A 107 1.82 -0.65 18.24
C ALA A 107 0.32 -0.57 17.88
N ALA A 108 -0.23 0.63 17.63
CA ALA A 108 -1.56 0.79 17.05
C ALA A 108 -1.69 -0.08 15.78
N LYS A 109 -2.81 -0.76 15.59
CA LYS A 109 -3.07 -1.59 14.41
C LYS A 109 -3.60 -0.72 13.28
N LEU A 110 -3.07 -0.90 12.08
CA LEU A 110 -3.47 -0.11 10.91
C LEU A 110 -4.97 -0.25 10.64
N GLU A 111 -5.45 -1.47 10.43
CA GLU A 111 -6.85 -1.74 10.06
C GLU A 111 -7.82 -1.45 11.21
N ASP A 112 -7.49 -1.91 12.42
CA ASP A 112 -8.43 -1.91 13.54
C ASP A 112 -8.45 -0.61 14.34
N ASP A 113 -7.35 0.13 14.38
CA ASP A 113 -7.26 1.37 15.16
C ASP A 113 -7.23 2.59 14.24
N LEU A 114 -6.29 2.64 13.29
CA LEU A 114 -6.01 3.86 12.52
C LEU A 114 -7.02 4.11 11.39
N LEU A 115 -7.30 3.10 10.55
CA LEU A 115 -8.30 3.23 9.49
C LEU A 115 -9.71 3.37 10.06
N ARG A 116 -10.01 2.77 11.23
CA ARG A 116 -11.28 3.00 11.93
C ARG A 116 -11.39 4.43 12.46
N ALA A 117 -10.31 5.01 12.99
CA ALA A 117 -10.32 6.42 13.39
C ALA A 117 -10.62 7.35 12.20
N TRP A 118 -10.03 7.09 11.03
CA TRP A 118 -10.33 7.80 9.79
C TRP A 118 -11.78 7.61 9.30
N ARG A 119 -12.33 6.41 9.44
CA ARG A 119 -13.75 6.15 9.16
C ARG A 119 -14.67 6.94 10.09
N ASP A 120 -14.34 6.97 11.38
CA ASP A 120 -15.20 7.53 12.42
C ASP A 120 -15.10 9.06 12.48
N SER A 121 -14.05 9.67 11.91
CA SER A 121 -13.96 11.12 11.72
C SER A 121 -14.97 11.66 10.69
N GLY A 122 -15.51 10.79 9.83
CA GLY A 122 -16.47 11.14 8.78
C GLY A 122 -15.86 11.84 7.57
N VAL A 123 -14.54 12.03 7.54
CA VAL A 123 -13.81 12.67 6.43
C VAL A 123 -13.75 11.72 5.23
N VAL A 124 -13.44 10.46 5.50
CA VAL A 124 -13.32 9.42 4.48
C VAL A 124 -14.60 8.60 4.47
N GLY A 125 -15.13 8.33 3.27
CA GLY A 125 -16.31 7.51 3.10
C GLY A 125 -16.17 6.13 3.74
N ARG A 126 -17.21 5.66 4.45
CA ARG A 126 -17.19 4.34 5.11
C ARG A 126 -16.94 3.19 4.14
N ASN A 127 -17.45 3.31 2.92
CA ASN A 127 -17.24 2.32 1.86
C ASN A 127 -15.75 2.27 1.48
N LEU A 128 -15.15 3.42 1.16
CA LEU A 128 -13.73 3.55 0.82
C LEU A 128 -12.81 2.92 1.89
N ILE A 129 -13.07 3.21 3.19
CA ILE A 129 -12.33 2.55 4.28
C ILE A 129 -12.54 1.03 4.28
N GLY A 130 -13.77 0.55 4.09
CA GLY A 130 -14.08 -0.88 4.03
C GLY A 130 -13.35 -1.59 2.89
N GLU A 131 -13.28 -0.95 1.73
CA GLU A 131 -12.54 -1.44 0.57
C GLU A 131 -11.04 -1.47 0.84
N LEU A 132 -10.49 -0.41 1.43
CA LEU A 132 -9.09 -0.32 1.78
C LEU A 132 -8.67 -1.37 2.82
N ILE A 133 -9.50 -1.62 3.84
CA ILE A 133 -9.30 -2.73 4.79
C ILE A 133 -9.30 -4.07 4.05
N GLY A 134 -10.18 -4.25 3.05
CA GLY A 134 -10.18 -5.41 2.18
C GLY A 134 -8.85 -5.57 1.43
N ALA A 135 -8.31 -4.47 0.90
CA ALA A 135 -7.04 -4.45 0.18
C ALA A 135 -5.86 -4.75 1.11
N PHE A 136 -5.88 -4.33 2.38
CA PHE A 136 -4.83 -4.70 3.34
C PHE A 136 -4.80 -6.20 3.68
N LYS A 137 -5.95 -6.90 3.67
CA LYS A 137 -5.96 -8.38 3.72
C LYS A 137 -5.28 -9.01 2.52
N TYR A 138 -5.43 -8.40 1.35
CA TYR A 138 -4.71 -8.80 0.14
C TYR A 138 -3.21 -8.52 0.26
N ARG A 139 -2.81 -7.35 0.79
CA ARG A 139 -1.41 -7.04 1.13
C ARG A 139 -0.79 -8.04 2.09
N HIS A 140 -1.53 -8.51 3.10
CA HIS A 140 -1.04 -9.56 4.00
C HIS A 140 -0.72 -10.84 3.24
N TRP A 141 -1.62 -11.29 2.36
CA TRP A 141 -1.37 -12.46 1.51
C TRP A 141 -0.14 -12.30 0.61
N LEU A 142 0.03 -11.13 -0.02
CA LEU A 142 1.23 -10.80 -0.80
C LEU A 142 2.51 -10.87 0.06
N ALA A 143 2.50 -10.22 1.22
CA ALA A 143 3.66 -10.10 2.10
C ALA A 143 4.10 -11.44 2.71
N HIS A 144 3.19 -12.40 2.86
CA HIS A 144 3.49 -13.74 3.33
C HIS A 144 3.86 -14.71 2.20
N GLY A 145 4.14 -14.22 0.99
CA GLY A 145 4.56 -15.07 -0.13
C GLY A 145 3.44 -15.92 -0.72
N ARG A 146 2.17 -15.53 -0.50
CA ARG A 146 0.99 -16.10 -1.17
C ARG A 146 0.74 -17.60 -0.90
N TYR A 147 1.20 -18.13 0.25
CA TYR A 147 1.22 -19.58 0.50
C TYR A 147 -0.15 -20.23 0.75
N TRP A 148 -1.20 -19.45 1.04
CA TRP A 148 -2.57 -19.98 1.23
C TRP A 148 -3.51 -19.54 0.11
N SER A 149 -4.58 -20.30 -0.09
CA SER A 149 -5.67 -19.92 -1.00
C SER A 149 -6.49 -18.79 -0.39
N PRO A 150 -6.50 -17.57 -0.97
CA PRO A 150 -7.20 -16.46 -0.39
C PRO A 150 -8.69 -16.48 -0.72
N LYS A 151 -9.49 -15.78 0.10
CA LYS A 151 -10.93 -15.55 -0.11
C LYS A 151 -11.24 -14.06 0.03
N PHE A 152 -10.92 -13.28 -1.00
CA PHE A 152 -11.08 -11.82 -0.97
C PHE A 152 -12.46 -11.32 -1.40
N GLY A 153 -13.26 -12.17 -2.07
CA GLY A 153 -14.57 -11.78 -2.60
C GLY A 153 -14.53 -10.77 -3.76
N ARG A 154 -13.33 -10.35 -4.17
CA ARG A 154 -13.05 -9.46 -5.31
C ARG A 154 -11.68 -9.77 -5.90
N ILE A 155 -11.44 -9.28 -7.12
CA ILE A 155 -10.13 -9.34 -7.78
C ILE A 155 -9.40 -8.04 -7.45
N TYR A 156 -8.11 -8.16 -7.09
CA TYR A 156 -7.22 -7.02 -6.94
C TYR A 156 -6.18 -7.08 -8.06
N ASP A 157 -6.05 -5.97 -8.76
CA ASP A 157 -4.97 -5.69 -9.72
C ASP A 157 -4.38 -4.31 -9.42
N TYR A 158 -3.29 -3.97 -10.11
CA TYR A 158 -2.58 -2.72 -9.89
C TYR A 158 -3.50 -1.50 -10.04
N VAL A 159 -4.31 -1.46 -11.10
CA VAL A 159 -5.19 -0.32 -11.40
C VAL A 159 -6.21 -0.10 -10.29
N THR A 160 -6.87 -1.17 -9.85
CA THR A 160 -7.89 -1.12 -8.80
C THR A 160 -7.29 -0.71 -7.45
N VAL A 161 -6.13 -1.26 -7.09
CA VAL A 161 -5.46 -0.95 -5.82
C VAL A 161 -4.90 0.47 -5.83
N TYR A 162 -4.37 0.94 -6.97
CA TYR A 162 -3.88 2.29 -7.14
C TYR A 162 -5.00 3.32 -6.98
N GLY A 163 -6.11 3.18 -7.71
CA GLY A 163 -7.23 4.11 -7.63
C GLY A 163 -7.82 4.20 -6.22
N LEU A 164 -7.92 3.06 -5.52
CA LEU A 164 -8.36 3.03 -4.13
C LEU A 164 -7.41 3.79 -3.19
N ALA A 165 -6.11 3.65 -3.41
CA ALA A 165 -5.09 4.35 -2.63
C ALA A 165 -5.09 5.85 -2.91
N GLU A 166 -5.19 6.25 -4.17
CA GLU A 166 -5.28 7.64 -4.61
C GLU A 166 -6.48 8.34 -3.97
N GLU A 167 -7.69 7.78 -4.13
CA GLU A 167 -8.92 8.33 -3.55
C GLU A 167 -8.80 8.50 -2.02
N PHE A 168 -8.21 7.53 -1.34
CA PHE A 168 -8.00 7.59 0.10
C PHE A 168 -6.99 8.66 0.53
N LEU A 169 -5.84 8.75 -0.14
CA LEU A 169 -4.80 9.73 0.20
C LEU A 169 -5.26 11.15 -0.12
N GLU A 170 -5.96 11.38 -1.23
CA GLU A 170 -6.57 12.67 -1.54
C GLU A 170 -7.56 13.10 -0.44
N ALA A 171 -8.39 12.18 0.04
CA ALA A 171 -9.31 12.46 1.15
C ALA A 171 -8.58 12.78 2.47
N MET A 172 -7.41 12.18 2.72
CA MET A 172 -6.57 12.53 3.87
C MET A 172 -5.95 13.92 3.75
N GLU A 173 -5.50 14.31 2.56
CA GLU A 173 -4.87 15.61 2.31
C GLU A 173 -5.84 16.78 2.46
N GLN A 174 -7.13 16.55 2.20
CA GLN A 174 -8.18 17.55 2.36
C GLN A 174 -8.57 17.83 3.84
N TYR A 175 -7.92 17.18 4.83
CA TYR A 175 -8.26 17.26 6.26
C TYR A 175 -7.21 17.89 7.20
#